data_AF-G8LW03-F1
#
_entry.id   AF-G8LW03-F1
#
_cell.length_a   1.000
_cell.length_b   1.000
_cell.length_c   1.000
_cell.angle_alpha   90.00
_cell.angle_beta   90.00
_cell.angle_gamma   90.00
#
_symmetry.space_group_name_H-M   'P 1'
#
loop_
_entity.id
_entity.type
_entity.pdbx_description
1 polymer ?
#
loop_
_entity_poly.entity_id
_entity_poly.type
_entity_poly.pdbx_seq_one_letter_code
_entity_poly.pdbx_strand_id
1 'polypeptide(L)' 'MDTREIFDEINQILEEADMDIKINDLEELEEFLEEYEARDLEVYEEIHDLYEQLLMEM' A
#
# COMPACT_ATOMS: atom_id res chain seq x y z
N MET A 1 -7.63 -12.20 0.25
CA MET A 1 -6.54 -12.38 -0.75
C MET A 1 -5.34 -12.86 0.04
N ASP A 2 -4.47 -13.71 -0.49
CA ASP A 2 -3.27 -14.05 0.28
C ASP A 2 -2.44 -12.76 0.51
N THR A 3 -1.77 -12.64 1.66
CA THR A 3 -0.95 -11.46 2.01
C THR A 3 0.03 -11.06 0.89
N ARG A 4 0.55 -12.04 0.15
CA ARG A 4 1.43 -11.79 -1.02
C ARG A 4 0.71 -11.13 -2.19
N GLU A 5 -0.53 -11.54 -2.47
CA GLU A 5 -1.33 -10.94 -3.54
C GLU A 5 -1.61 -9.47 -3.24
N ILE A 6 -1.85 -9.13 -1.96
CA ILE A 6 -2.08 -7.74 -1.56
C ILE A 6 -0.82 -6.90 -1.77
N PHE A 7 0.36 -7.38 -1.37
CA PHE A 7 1.60 -6.64 -1.63
C PHE A 7 1.91 -6.51 -3.12
N ASP A 8 1.61 -7.53 -3.93
CA ASP A 8 1.76 -7.44 -5.40
C ASP A 8 0.83 -6.36 -5.98
N GLU A 9 -0.41 -6.26 -5.49
CA GLU A 9 -1.39 -5.25 -5.90
C GLU A 9 -0.97 -3.83 -5.49
N ILE A 10 -0.51 -3.65 -4.25
CA ILE A 10 0.04 -2.37 -3.77
C ILE A 10 1.20 -1.90 -4.65
N ASN A 11 2.15 -2.80 -4.95
CA ASN A 11 3.29 -2.47 -5.79
C ASN A 11 2.88 -2.09 -7.22
N GLN A 12 1.85 -2.74 -7.76
CA GLN A 12 1.32 -2.40 -9.06
C GLN A 12 0.70 -0.99 -9.06
N ILE A 13 -0.09 -0.65 -8.04
CA ILE A 13 -0.69 0.70 -7.89
C ILE A 13 0.42 1.77 -7.83
N LEU A 14 1.49 1.52 -7.08
CA LEU A 14 2.64 2.41 -6.98
C LEU A 14 3.35 2.59 -8.34
N GLU A 15 3.56 1.49 -9.08
CA GLU A 15 4.16 1.53 -10.41
C GLU A 15 3.29 2.31 -11.41
N GLU A 16 1.96 2.12 -11.38
CA GLU A 16 1.01 2.84 -12.22
C GLU A 16 0.97 4.35 -11.92
N ALA A 17 1.27 4.73 -10.67
CA ALA A 17 1.39 6.13 -10.24
C ALA A 17 2.78 6.74 -10.48
N ASP A 18 3.69 6.06 -11.18
CA ASP A 18 5.07 6.50 -11.44
C ASP A 18 5.85 6.73 -10.11
N MET A 19 5.52 5.96 -9.07
CA MET A 19 6.20 5.98 -7.78
C MET A 19 7.26 4.88 -7.74
N ASP A 20 8.53 5.27 -7.62
CA ASP A 20 9.66 4.34 -7.49
C ASP A 20 9.79 3.84 -6.03
N ILE A 21 8.69 3.29 -5.52
CA ILE A 21 8.56 2.73 -4.17
C ILE A 21 8.14 1.28 -4.31
N LYS A 22 8.76 0.41 -3.51
CA LYS A 22 8.43 -1.01 -3.49
C LYS A 22 8.24 -1.48 -2.06
N ILE A 23 7.06 -1.99 -1.77
CA ILE A 23 6.61 -2.41 -0.44
C ILE A 23 6.55 -3.94 -0.41
N ASN A 24 7.32 -4.55 0.49
CA ASN A 24 7.49 -6.00 0.59
C ASN A 24 6.99 -6.56 1.94
N ASP A 25 6.77 -5.69 2.92
CA ASP A 25 6.27 -6.05 4.23
C ASP A 25 5.36 -4.94 4.81
N LEU A 26 4.78 -5.25 5.97
CA LEU A 26 3.83 -4.37 6.64
C LEU A 26 4.51 -3.11 7.19
N GLU A 27 5.78 -3.18 7.59
CA GLU A 27 6.52 -2.04 8.14
C GLU A 27 6.77 -1.00 7.06
N GLU A 28 7.21 -1.43 5.87
CA GLU A 28 7.36 -0.57 4.69
C GLU A 28 6.01 0.04 4.26
N LEU A 29 4.91 -0.70 4.42
CA LEU A 29 3.57 -0.21 4.11
C LEU A 29 3.10 0.86 5.08
N GLU A 30 3.31 0.65 6.38
CA GLU A 30 2.98 1.62 7.41
C GLU A 30 3.80 2.91 7.25
N GLU A 31 5.11 2.78 6.97
CA GLU A 31 5.97 3.94 6.69
C GLU A 31 5.47 4.74 5.48
N PHE A 32 5.07 4.05 4.41
CA PHE A 32 4.47 4.69 3.24
C PHE A 32 3.18 5.44 3.61
N LEU A 33 2.27 4.80 4.35
CA LEU A 33 1.01 5.43 4.72
C LEU A 33 1.26 6.66 5.62
N GLU A 34 2.15 6.58 6.60
CA GLU A 34 2.46 7.73 7.46
C GLU A 34 3.12 8.88 6.69
N GLU A 35 4.05 8.59 5.77
CA GLU A 35 4.72 9.64 4.99
C GLU A 35 3.75 10.37 4.03
N TYR A 36 2.77 9.61 3.51
CA TYR A 36 1.86 10.10 2.47
C TYR A 36 0.46 10.44 2.98
N GLU A 37 0.13 10.23 4.26
CA GLU A 37 -1.17 10.57 4.88
C GLU A 37 -1.60 12.02 4.63
N ALA A 38 -0.65 12.96 4.71
CA ALA A 38 -0.91 14.38 4.51
C ALA A 38 -0.98 14.79 3.02
N ARG A 39 -0.71 13.86 2.09
CA ARG A 39 -0.74 14.08 0.65
C ARG A 39 -2.04 13.53 0.10
N ASP A 40 -2.81 14.42 -0.51
CA ASP A 40 -4.06 14.09 -1.19
C ASP A 40 -3.75 13.38 -2.53
N LEU A 41 -3.44 12.07 -2.43
CA LEU A 41 -3.11 11.20 -3.56
C LEU A 41 -4.22 10.17 -3.74
N GLU A 42 -4.72 10.01 -4.96
CA GLU A 42 -5.75 8.98 -5.26
C GLU A 42 -5.26 7.57 -4.91
N VAL A 43 -3.98 7.27 -5.15
CA VAL A 43 -3.39 5.97 -4.79
C VAL A 43 -3.26 5.73 -3.29
N TYR A 44 -3.26 6.78 -2.48
CA TYR A 44 -3.17 6.63 -1.03
C TYR A 44 -4.41 5.93 -0.49
N GLU A 45 -5.61 6.33 -0.94
CA GLU A 45 -6.84 5.69 -0.50
C GLU A 45 -6.90 4.21 -0.91
N GLU A 46 -6.50 3.89 -2.14
CA GLU A 46 -6.47 2.49 -2.62
C GLU A 46 -5.49 1.63 -1.81
N ILE A 47 -4.30 2.14 -1.52
CA ILE A 47 -3.30 1.42 -0.72
C ILE A 47 -3.74 1.29 0.75
N HIS A 48 -4.41 2.31 1.29
CA HIS A 48 -4.96 2.27 2.66
C HIS A 48 -6.06 1.22 2.81
N ASP A 49 -6.96 1.09 1.82
CA ASP A 49 -7.99 0.05 1.82
C ASP A 49 -7.39 -1.37 1.79
N LEU A 50 -6.28 -1.56 1.07
CA LEU A 50 -5.53 -2.82 1.03
C LEU A 50 -4.83 -3.12 2.37
N TYR A 51 -4.30 -2.08 3.03
CA TYR A 51 -3.74 -2.19 4.37
C TYR A 51 -4.79 -2.60 5.41
N GLU A 52 -5.98 -1.98 5.40
CA GLU A 52 -7.06 -2.38 6.32
C GLU A 52 -7.51 -3.83 6.09
N GLN A 53 -7.52 -4.29 4.83
CA GLN A 53 -7.80 -5.69 4.50
C GLN A 53 -6.73 -6.65 5.07
N LEU A 54 -5.44 -6.28 4.97
CA LEU A 54 -4.35 -7.04 5.58
C LEU A 54 -4.53 -7.20 7.09
N LEU A 55 -4.88 -6.11 7.78
CA LEU A 55 -5.10 -6.13 9.22
C LEU A 55 -6.30 -6.98 9.63
N MET A 56 -7.35 -7.04 8.81
CA MET A 56 -8.53 -7.86 9.08
C MET A 56 -8.31 -9.36 8.84
N GLU A 57 -7.38 -9.74 7.97
CA GLU A 57 -7.05 -11.15 7.71
C GLU A 57 -6.01 -11.74 8.70
N MET A 58 -5.35 -10.90 9.52
CA MET A 58 -4.44 -11.32 10.61
C MET A 58 -5.16 -11.64 11.93
#